data_AF-A0A6A6DDV6-F1
#
_entry.id   AF-A0A6A6DDV6-F1
#
_cell.length_a   1.000
_cell.length_b   1.000
_cell.length_c   1.000
_cell.angle_alpha   90.00
_cell.angle_beta   90.00
_cell.angle_gamma   90.00
#
_symmetry.space_group_name_H-M   'P 1'
#
loop_
_entity.id
_entity.type
_entity.pdbx_description
1 polymer ?
#
loop_
_entity_poly.entity_id
_entity_poly.type
_entity_poly.pdbx_seq_one_letter_code
_entity_poly.pdbx_strand_id
1 'polypeptide(L)'
;MDQTLLDIKIKWTNHIPWGKVYGRLSPDQKVLQLAWKDAQLVPFMTTVSNGKFKRFRIRRRTKTKDKWLKEAFGVQLFNKLDIPEFIGLYNHLMNGVD
;
A
#
# COMPACT_ATOMS: atom_id res chain seq x y z
N MET A 1 -5.30 14.61 -3.47
CA MET A 1 -5.67 13.18 -3.38
C MET A 1 -7.16 13.09 -3.08
N ASP A 2 -7.83 12.06 -3.60
CA ASP A 2 -9.26 11.85 -3.50
C ASP A 2 -9.72 11.67 -2.05
N GLN A 3 -10.84 12.29 -1.69
CA GLN A 3 -11.35 12.30 -0.32
C GLN A 3 -11.72 10.90 0.17
N THR A 4 -12.24 10.03 -0.70
CA THR A 4 -12.58 8.66 -0.30
C THR A 4 -11.34 7.87 0.10
N LEU A 5 -10.23 8.01 -0.64
CA LEU A 5 -8.97 7.36 -0.28
C LEU A 5 -8.38 7.90 1.04
N LEU A 6 -8.52 9.21 1.28
CA LEU A 6 -8.11 9.82 2.55
C LEU A 6 -8.98 9.34 3.71
N ASP A 7 -10.28 9.21 3.52
CA ASP A 7 -11.21 8.69 4.52
C ASP A 7 -10.89 7.23 4.88
N ILE A 8 -10.50 6.40 3.91
CA ILE A 8 -10.02 5.04 4.19
C ILE A 8 -8.79 5.08 5.09
N LYS A 9 -7.85 6.01 4.86
CA LYS A 9 -6.65 6.18 5.69
C LYS A 9 -6.99 6.61 7.11
N ILE A 10 -7.87 7.60 7.26
CA ILE A 10 -8.13 8.25 8.55
C ILE A 10 -9.08 7.42 9.39
N LYS A 11 -10.19 6.96 8.79
CA LYS A 11 -11.30 6.34 9.53
C LYS A 11 -11.23 4.82 9.54
N TRP A 12 -10.70 4.22 8.48
CA TRP A 12 -10.87 2.77 8.24
C TRP A 12 -9.58 1.95 8.29
N THR A 13 -8.40 2.56 8.51
CA THR A 13 -7.09 1.88 8.43
C THR A 13 -6.97 0.58 9.25
N ASN A 14 -7.63 0.51 10.41
CA ASN A 14 -7.61 -0.67 11.30
C ASN A 14 -8.64 -1.75 10.89
N HIS A 15 -9.50 -1.45 9.93
CA HIS A 15 -10.52 -2.34 9.38
C HIS A 15 -10.11 -2.90 8.01
N ILE A 16 -8.97 -2.46 7.46
CA ILE A 16 -8.49 -2.93 6.15
C ILE A 16 -7.55 -4.13 6.34
N PRO A 17 -7.81 -5.26 5.65
CA PRO A 17 -6.89 -6.39 5.64
C PRO A 17 -5.51 -6.04 5.10
N TRP A 18 -4.48 -6.66 5.66
CA TRP A 18 -3.10 -6.49 5.21
C TRP A 18 -2.96 -6.90 3.74
N GLY A 19 -2.23 -6.08 2.97
CA GLY A 19 -2.04 -6.24 1.53
C GLY A 19 -3.17 -5.76 0.63
N LYS A 20 -4.27 -5.24 1.19
CA LYS A 20 -5.32 -4.63 0.35
C LYS A 20 -4.84 -3.34 -0.29
N VAL A 21 -5.28 -3.15 -1.53
CA VAL A 21 -5.02 -1.97 -2.36
C VAL A 21 -6.37 -1.40 -2.81
N TYR A 22 -6.53 -0.10 -2.64
CA TYR A 22 -7.60 0.69 -3.22
C TYR A 22 -7.00 1.63 -4.25
N GLY A 23 -7.70 1.85 -5.36
CA GLY A 23 -7.20 2.71 -6.43
C GLY A 23 -8.30 3.34 -7.23
N ARG A 24 -8.07 4.56 -7.70
CA ARG A 24 -8.93 5.25 -8.66
C ARG A 24 -8.12 6.26 -9.47
N LEU A 25 -8.62 6.55 -10.65
CA LEU A 25 -8.11 7.68 -11.42
C LEU A 25 -8.64 9.00 -10.85
N SER A 26 -7.86 10.06 -11.02
CA SER A 26 -8.31 11.44 -10.86
C SER A 26 -9.46 11.75 -11.83
N PRO A 27 -10.26 12.81 -11.58
CA PRO A 27 -11.37 13.19 -12.46
C PRO A 27 -10.97 13.39 -13.93
N ASP A 28 -9.76 13.88 -14.18
CA ASP A 28 -9.18 14.09 -15.51
C ASP A 28 -8.49 12.85 -16.10
N GLN A 29 -8.54 11.71 -15.40
CA GLN A 29 -7.96 10.41 -15.78
C GLN A 29 -6.43 10.39 -15.97
N LYS A 30 -5.71 11.44 -15.55
CA LYS A 30 -4.25 11.53 -15.72
C LYS A 30 -3.44 10.94 -14.58
N VAL A 31 -4.02 10.88 -13.38
CA VAL A 31 -3.30 10.48 -12.17
C VAL A 31 -4.00 9.27 -11.55
N LEU A 32 -3.29 8.16 -11.46
CA LEU A 32 -3.70 7.03 -10.65
C LEU A 32 -3.37 7.33 -9.18
N GLN A 33 -4.39 7.30 -8.34
CA GLN A 33 -4.30 7.50 -6.90
C GLN A 33 -4.59 6.19 -6.21
N LEU A 34 -3.72 5.77 -5.30
CA LEU A 34 -3.74 4.45 -4.66
C LEU A 34 -3.57 4.58 -3.16
N ALA A 35 -4.17 3.67 -2.42
CA ALA A 35 -3.91 3.48 -1.00
C ALA A 35 -3.68 1.99 -0.74
N TRP A 36 -2.55 1.65 -0.13
CA TRP A 36 -2.15 0.27 0.10
C TRP A 36 -1.88 0.00 1.58
N LYS A 37 -2.42 -1.10 2.10
CA LYS A 37 -2.29 -1.50 3.50
C LYS A 37 -1.05 -2.38 3.69
N ASP A 38 0.00 -1.79 4.26
CA ASP A 38 1.08 -2.52 4.91
C ASP A 38 0.82 -2.51 6.44
N ALA A 39 1.81 -2.20 7.27
CA ALA A 39 1.58 -1.90 8.69
C ALA A 39 0.60 -0.72 8.89
N GLN A 40 0.68 0.27 8.01
CA GLN A 40 -0.28 1.38 7.91
C GLN A 40 -0.80 1.48 6.47
N LEU A 41 -1.90 2.20 6.28
CA LEU A 41 -2.37 2.54 4.94
C LEU A 41 -1.53 3.67 4.36
N VAL A 42 -0.82 3.39 3.26
CA VAL A 42 0.11 4.30 2.60
C VAL A 42 -0.51 4.83 1.29
N PRO A 43 -0.69 6.15 1.16
CA PRO A 43 -1.16 6.76 -0.08
C PRO A 43 -0.04 6.90 -1.11
N PHE A 44 -0.38 6.71 -2.39
CA PHE A 44 0.50 6.95 -3.54
C PHE A 44 -0.27 7.63 -4.67
N MET A 45 0.44 8.39 -5.50
CA MET A 45 -0.08 8.94 -6.75
C MET A 45 0.97 8.75 -7.85
N THR A 46 0.52 8.42 -9.06
CA THR A 46 1.41 8.19 -10.20
C THR A 46 0.73 8.53 -11.52
N THR A 47 1.49 9.07 -12.46
CA THR A 47 1.08 9.31 -13.86
C THR A 47 1.69 8.29 -14.83
N VAL A 48 2.64 7.49 -14.35
CA VAL A 48 3.48 6.60 -15.18
C VAL A 48 3.16 5.12 -15.01
N SER A 49 2.21 4.78 -14.13
CA SER A 49 1.79 3.41 -13.89
C SER A 49 0.27 3.30 -13.83
N ASN A 50 -0.25 2.20 -14.38
CA ASN A 50 -1.66 1.82 -14.25
C ASN A 50 -1.92 0.92 -13.02
N GLY A 51 -0.91 0.67 -12.18
CA GLY A 51 -1.02 -0.12 -10.95
C GLY A 51 -1.30 -1.61 -11.13
N LYS A 52 -1.30 -2.13 -12.37
CA LYS A 52 -1.61 -3.54 -12.66
C LYS A 52 -0.45 -4.47 -12.36
N PHE A 53 0.78 -4.03 -12.62
CA PHE A 53 1.97 -4.82 -12.34
C PHE A 53 2.25 -4.86 -10.84
N LYS A 54 2.42 -6.07 -10.34
CA LYS A 54 2.73 -6.34 -8.93
C LYS A 54 4.04 -7.09 -8.81
N ARG A 55 4.73 -6.85 -7.71
CA ARG A 55 5.92 -7.59 -7.28
C ARG A 55 5.74 -8.00 -5.82
N PHE A 56 6.35 -9.10 -5.44
CA PHE A 56 6.39 -9.49 -4.04
C PHE A 56 7.51 -8.76 -3.31
N ARG A 57 7.26 -8.40 -2.04
CA ARG A 57 8.28 -8.05 -1.07
C ARG A 57 8.13 -8.90 0.18
N ILE A 58 9.25 -9.35 0.73
CA ILE A 58 9.27 -9.98 2.05
C ILE A 58 9.13 -8.89 3.10
N ARG A 59 8.13 -9.03 3.97
CA ARG A 59 7.92 -8.16 5.12
C ARG A 59 8.12 -8.94 6.40
N ARG A 60 8.69 -8.28 7.39
CA ARG A 60 8.80 -8.78 8.76
C ARG A 60 7.56 -8.36 9.55
N ARG A 61 7.02 -9.26 10.37
CA ARG A 61 5.89 -8.98 11.25
C ARG A 61 6.27 -7.87 12.22
N THR A 62 5.48 -6.81 12.26
CA THR A 62 5.60 -5.74 13.25
C THR A 62 4.94 -6.17 14.56
N LYS A 63 5.36 -5.61 15.70
CA LYS A 63 4.81 -5.96 17.03
C LYS A 63 3.41 -5.34 17.30
N THR A 64 2.69 -4.92 16.26
CA THR A 64 1.42 -4.21 16.44
C THR A 64 0.31 -5.17 16.90
N LYS A 65 -0.73 -4.62 17.55
CA LYS A 65 -1.93 -5.38 17.92
C LYS A 65 -2.95 -5.50 16.77
N ASP A 66 -2.58 -5.12 15.54
CA ASP A 66 -3.48 -5.15 14.38
C ASP A 66 -3.88 -6.60 14.06
N LYS A 67 -5.19 -6.87 14.12
CA LYS A 67 -5.74 -8.22 13.89
C LYS A 67 -5.42 -8.75 12.49
N TRP A 68 -5.38 -7.87 11.49
CA TRP A 68 -5.15 -8.27 10.10
C TRP A 68 -3.70 -8.65 9.85
N LEU A 69 -2.76 -7.97 10.52
CA LEU A 69 -1.36 -8.38 10.51
C LEU A 69 -1.17 -9.73 11.20
N LYS A 70 -1.86 -9.97 12.33
CA LYS A 70 -1.80 -11.27 13.01
C LYS A 70 -2.36 -12.39 12.13
N GLU A 71 -3.50 -12.15 11.50
CA GLU A 71 -4.13 -13.11 10.59
C GLU A 71 -3.25 -13.40 9.36
N ALA A 72 -2.73 -12.35 8.71
CA ALA A 72 -1.88 -12.52 7.53
C ALA A 72 -0.56 -13.24 7.83
N PHE A 73 0.06 -13.01 9.00
CA PHE A 73 1.35 -13.64 9.33
C PHE A 73 1.21 -14.97 10.07
N GLY A 74 0.09 -15.20 10.76
CA GLY A 74 -0.09 -16.35 11.65
C GLY A 74 1.08 -16.50 12.63
N VAL A 75 1.70 -17.68 12.61
CA VAL A 75 2.89 -18.01 13.42
C VAL A 75 4.21 -17.52 12.80
N GLN A 76 4.21 -17.12 11.53
CA GLN A 76 5.43 -16.77 10.81
C GLN A 76 5.90 -15.35 11.14
N LEU A 77 7.23 -15.18 11.18
CA LEU A 77 7.85 -13.86 11.38
C LEU A 77 7.92 -13.06 10.07
N PHE A 78 7.88 -13.73 8.92
CA PHE A 78 7.99 -13.12 7.60
C PHE A 78 6.84 -13.57 6.72
N ASN A 79 6.34 -12.68 5.88
CA ASN A 79 5.38 -13.04 4.84
C ASN A 79 5.64 -12.26 3.55
N LYS A 80 5.20 -12.84 2.43
CA LYS A 80 5.21 -12.22 1.10
C LYS A 80 4.04 -11.25 0.99
N LEU A 81 4.34 -10.05 0.54
CA LEU A 81 3.38 -8.99 0.33
C LEU A 81 3.39 -8.57 -1.13
N ASP A 82 2.24 -8.72 -1.79
CA ASP A 82 2.02 -8.17 -3.12
C ASP A 82 1.93 -6.66 -3.07
N ILE A 83 2.83 -6.00 -3.80
CA ILE A 83 2.84 -4.54 -3.93
C ILE A 83 2.78 -4.13 -5.39
N PRO A 84 2.08 -3.04 -5.75
CA PRO A 84 2.25 -2.41 -7.04
C PRO A 84 3.74 -2.14 -7.32
N GLU A 85 4.22 -2.55 -8.49
CA GLU A 85 5.63 -2.51 -8.85
C GLU A 85 6.24 -1.11 -8.74
N PHE A 86 5.48 -0.10 -9.15
CA PHE A 86 5.91 1.28 -9.14
C PHE A 86 6.20 1.81 -7.73
N ILE A 87 5.62 1.24 -6.67
CA ILE A 87 5.98 1.59 -5.28
C ILE A 87 7.43 1.18 -5.00
N GLY A 88 7.84 0.02 -5.52
CA GLY A 88 9.21 -0.43 -5.43
C GLY A 88 10.18 0.47 -6.19
N LEU A 89 9.76 0.96 -7.37
CA LEU A 89 10.52 1.91 -8.18
C LEU A 89 10.62 3.28 -7.50
N TYR A 90 9.52 3.81 -6.96
CA TYR A 90 9.51 5.07 -6.22
C TYR A 90 10.53 5.05 -5.08
N ASN A 91 10.50 4.03 -4.22
CA ASN A 91 11.47 3.94 -3.12
C ASN A 91 12.92 3.78 -3.61
N HIS A 92 13.16 3.12 -4.76
CA HIS A 92 14.51 2.99 -5.30
C HIS A 92 15.04 4.32 -5.85
N LEU A 93 14.17 5.08 -6.53
CA LEU A 93 14.50 6.36 -7.14
C LEU A 93 14.60 7.50 -6.11
N MET A 94 13.75 7.48 -5.08
CA MET A 94 13.75 8.51 -4.03
C MET A 94 14.90 8.35 -3.02
N ASN A 95 15.50 7.16 -2.92
CA ASN A 95 16.71 6.95 -2.11
C ASN A 95 17.96 7.64 -2.71
N GLY A 96 17.85 8.27 -3.89
CA GLY A 96 18.94 9.05 -4.51
C GLY A 96 18.93 10.54 -4.18
N VAL A 97 17.97 11.01 -3.37
CA VAL A 97 17.90 12.40 -2.90
C VAL A 97 17.82 12.37 -1.38
N ASP A 98 18.97 12.61 -0.74
CA ASP A 98 19.10 12.92 0.70
C ASP A 98 19.27 14.44 0.87
#